data_AF-A0A7J6PLA0-F1
#
_entry.id   AF-A0A7J6PLA0-F1
#
_cell.length_a   1.000
_cell.length_b   1.000
_cell.length_c   1.000
_cell.angle_alpha   90.00
_cell.angle_beta   90.00
_cell.angle_gamma   90.00
#
_symmetry.space_group_name_H-M   'P 1'
#
loop_
_entity.id
_entity.type
_entity.pdbx_description
1 polymer ?
#
loop_
_entity_poly.entity_id
_entity_poly.type
_entity_poly.pdbx_seq_one_letter_code
_entity_poly.pdbx_strand_id
1 'polypeptide(L)'
;MSSTTAANSLAPLNVVMVGTGEYTTGYVAGHASRSDKTKGVVGLVMFDLRRRGKVGTIGCVGTNGTKFPAIRDLFEENISKVYNNVDVSMSTWPANDVHRDVEAYKQAIDSPS
;
A
#
# COMPACT_ATOMS: atom_id res chain seq x y z
N MET A 1 -27.19 -37.65 -9.16
CA MET A 1 -26.29 -36.69 -9.85
C MET A 1 -25.98 -35.59 -8.84
N SER A 2 -24.74 -35.54 -8.34
CA SER A 2 -24.31 -34.66 -7.25
C SER A 2 -24.09 -33.24 -7.78
N SER A 3 -24.77 -32.25 -7.23
CA SER A 3 -24.52 -30.83 -7.52
C SER A 3 -23.33 -30.35 -6.68
N THR A 4 -22.17 -30.22 -7.31
CA THR A 4 -21.01 -29.57 -6.70
C THR A 4 -21.28 -28.06 -6.65
N THR A 5 -21.52 -27.53 -5.46
CA THR A 5 -21.50 -26.10 -5.18
C THR A 5 -20.09 -25.57 -5.50
N ALA A 6 -19.94 -24.88 -6.63
CA ALA A 6 -18.72 -24.13 -6.91
C ALA A 6 -18.59 -23.04 -5.84
N ALA A 7 -17.58 -23.14 -4.99
CA ALA A 7 -17.17 -22.04 -4.15
C ALA A 7 -16.90 -20.85 -5.09
N ASN A 8 -17.62 -19.76 -4.90
CA ASN A 8 -17.42 -18.54 -5.67
C ASN A 8 -16.06 -17.94 -5.27
N SER A 9 -14.99 -18.40 -5.91
CA SER A 9 -13.62 -17.89 -5.72
C SER A 9 -13.56 -16.48 -6.29
N LEU A 10 -14.04 -15.49 -5.54
CA LEU A 10 -13.91 -14.09 -5.92
C LEU A 10 -12.42 -13.78 -6.16
N ALA A 11 -12.12 -13.14 -7.28
CA ALA A 11 -10.76 -12.67 -7.57
C ALA A 11 -10.27 -11.77 -6.42
N PRO A 12 -8.96 -11.77 -6.11
CA PRO A 12 -8.40 -10.91 -5.07
C PRO A 12 -8.75 -9.44 -5.29
N LEU A 13 -9.01 -8.71 -4.19
CA LEU A 13 -9.41 -7.30 -4.27
C LEU A 13 -8.21 -6.41 -4.61
N ASN A 14 -8.43 -5.40 -5.45
CA ASN A 14 -7.45 -4.36 -5.70
C ASN A 14 -7.69 -3.20 -4.73
N VAL A 15 -6.61 -2.69 -4.12
CA VAL A 15 -6.71 -1.74 -3.01
C VAL A 15 -5.87 -0.50 -3.29
N VAL A 16 -6.45 0.68 -3.08
CA VAL A 16 -5.72 1.95 -3.01
C VAL A 16 -5.77 2.48 -1.58
N MET A 17 -4.59 2.71 -1.01
CA MET A 17 -4.43 3.38 0.28
C MET A 17 -4.39 4.89 0.08
N VAL A 18 -5.42 5.60 0.57
CA VAL A 18 -5.50 7.07 0.47
C VAL A 18 -4.88 7.70 1.72
N GLY A 19 -3.80 8.45 1.52
CA GLY A 19 -3.01 9.12 2.54
C GLY A 19 -1.67 8.45 2.83
N THR A 20 -0.60 9.23 2.84
CA THR A 20 0.80 8.78 3.03
C THR A 20 1.32 9.09 4.45
N GLY A 21 0.43 9.04 5.44
CA GLY A 21 0.77 9.36 6.82
C GLY A 21 1.52 8.23 7.51
N GLU A 22 1.97 8.49 8.74
CA GLU A 22 2.70 7.52 9.56
C GLU A 22 1.92 6.21 9.73
N TYR A 23 0.62 6.25 10.01
CA TYR A 23 -0.18 5.03 10.18
C TYR A 23 -0.25 4.17 8.91
N THR A 24 -0.26 4.81 7.74
CA THR A 24 -0.34 4.10 6.46
C THR A 24 1.02 3.56 6.03
N THR A 25 2.06 4.39 6.18
CA THR A 25 3.35 4.20 5.50
C THR A 25 4.58 4.22 6.40
N GLY A 26 4.41 4.52 7.69
CA GLY A 26 5.52 4.78 8.61
C GLY A 26 6.20 6.14 8.40
N TYR A 27 5.84 6.88 7.34
CA TYR A 27 6.49 8.14 7.01
C TYR A 27 6.11 9.28 7.96
N VAL A 28 7.14 9.98 8.46
CA VAL A 28 7.02 11.20 9.27
C VAL A 28 7.81 12.33 8.63
N ALA A 29 7.23 13.53 8.54
CA ALA A 29 7.90 14.73 8.02
C ALA A 29 8.73 15.46 9.10
N GLY A 30 9.14 14.77 10.17
CA GLY A 30 9.75 15.36 11.35
C GLY A 30 9.91 14.36 12.50
N HIS A 31 9.16 14.53 13.58
CA HIS A 31 9.27 13.69 14.78
C HIS A 31 8.61 12.32 14.61
N ALA A 32 9.42 11.25 14.59
CA ALA A 32 8.94 9.87 14.63
C ALA A 32 8.18 9.56 15.93
N SER A 33 7.00 8.94 15.83
CA SER A 33 6.31 8.44 17.02
C SER A 33 7.04 7.23 17.59
N ARG A 34 7.17 7.12 18.91
CA ARG A 34 7.81 5.96 19.58
C ARG A 34 6.96 4.66 19.54
N SER A 35 5.93 4.59 18.70
CA SER A 35 4.90 3.55 18.62
C SER A 35 4.99 2.75 17.31
N ASP A 36 4.34 1.58 17.20
CA ASP A 36 4.28 0.73 15.98
C ASP A 36 3.73 1.45 14.74
N LYS A 37 3.20 2.67 14.91
CA LYS A 37 2.83 3.59 13.81
C LYS A 37 3.98 3.82 12.83
N THR A 38 5.21 3.88 13.32
CA THR A 38 6.42 4.04 12.49
C THR A 38 6.62 2.94 11.45
N LYS A 39 5.95 1.79 11.59
CA LYS A 39 6.06 0.67 10.66
C LYS A 39 5.05 0.72 9.51
N GLY A 40 4.06 1.61 9.55
CA GLY A 40 3.00 1.68 8.53
C GLY A 40 2.06 0.47 8.57
N VAL A 41 1.27 0.37 9.65
CA VAL A 41 0.40 -0.79 9.94
C VAL A 41 -0.56 -1.10 8.79
N VAL A 42 -1.13 -0.09 8.12
CA VAL A 42 -2.03 -0.33 6.99
C VAL A 42 -1.27 -1.01 5.83
N GLY A 43 -0.09 -0.49 5.47
CA GLY A 43 0.76 -1.09 4.45
C GLY A 43 1.10 -2.55 4.77
N LEU A 44 1.57 -2.83 5.99
CA LEU A 44 1.87 -4.17 6.46
C LEU A 44 0.69 -5.14 6.28
N VAL A 45 -0.51 -4.73 6.68
CA VAL A 45 -1.72 -5.54 6.54
C VAL A 45 -2.04 -5.81 5.07
N MET A 46 -1.95 -4.80 4.19
CA MET A 46 -2.24 -4.99 2.78
C MET A 46 -1.23 -5.93 2.09
N PHE A 47 0.06 -5.79 2.40
CA PHE A 47 1.09 -6.69 1.86
C PHE A 47 0.93 -8.14 2.35
N ASP A 48 0.59 -8.33 3.62
CA ASP A 48 0.31 -9.67 4.15
C ASP A 48 -0.99 -10.27 3.56
N LEU A 49 -2.05 -9.47 3.39
CA LEU A 49 -3.26 -9.92 2.70
C LEU A 49 -3.01 -10.29 1.24
N ARG A 50 -2.11 -9.57 0.55
CA ARG A 50 -1.67 -9.93 -0.81
C ARG A 50 -0.94 -11.26 -0.83
N ARG A 51 0.01 -11.47 0.09
CA ARG A 51 0.69 -12.76 0.25
C ARG A 51 -0.28 -13.92 0.51
N ARG A 52 -1.41 -13.66 1.18
CA ARG A 52 -2.48 -14.63 1.45
C ARG A 52 -3.49 -14.78 0.29
N GLY A 53 -3.28 -14.11 -0.84
CA GLY A 53 -4.17 -14.16 -2.01
C GLY A 53 -5.52 -13.46 -1.82
N LYS A 54 -5.63 -12.55 -0.84
CA LYS A 54 -6.87 -11.78 -0.57
C LYS A 54 -6.86 -10.40 -1.22
N VAL A 55 -5.66 -9.88 -1.49
CA VAL A 55 -5.44 -8.61 -2.20
C VAL A 55 -4.61 -8.90 -3.45
N GLY A 56 -4.98 -8.28 -4.57
CA GLY A 56 -4.27 -8.34 -5.84
C GLY A 56 -3.25 -7.21 -5.93
N THR A 57 -3.62 -6.12 -6.59
CA THR A 57 -2.79 -4.94 -6.72
C THR A 57 -2.94 -4.01 -5.51
N ILE A 58 -1.84 -3.32 -5.17
CA ILE A 58 -1.79 -2.33 -4.09
C ILE A 58 -1.32 -1.01 -4.66
N GLY A 59 -2.10 0.04 -4.40
CA GLY A 59 -1.80 1.42 -4.70
C GLY A 59 -1.67 2.26 -3.44
N CYS A 60 -0.93 3.36 -3.52
CA CYS A 60 -0.88 4.38 -2.47
C CYS A 60 -0.97 5.77 -3.09
N VAL A 61 -1.84 6.61 -2.55
CA VAL A 61 -2.02 7.98 -3.05
C VAL A 61 -1.87 9.00 -1.95
N GLY A 62 -1.19 10.09 -2.25
CA GLY A 62 -1.02 11.25 -1.40
C GLY A 62 -1.10 12.53 -2.21
N THR A 63 -0.75 13.65 -1.58
CA THR A 63 -0.74 14.95 -2.27
C THR A 63 0.65 15.37 -2.73
N ASN A 64 1.71 14.66 -2.37
CA ASN A 64 3.09 14.98 -2.72
C ASN A 64 3.84 13.68 -3.06
N GLY A 65 4.26 13.57 -4.32
CA GLY A 65 4.91 12.39 -4.85
C GLY A 65 6.37 12.24 -4.45
N THR A 66 7.05 13.33 -4.09
CA THR A 66 8.47 13.31 -3.69
C THR A 66 8.71 12.55 -2.39
N LYS A 67 7.66 12.15 -1.68
CA LYS A 67 7.72 11.30 -0.48
C LYS A 67 7.81 9.81 -0.81
N PHE A 68 7.34 9.38 -1.97
CA PHE A 68 7.21 7.95 -2.28
C PHE A 68 8.52 7.18 -2.35
N PRO A 69 9.66 7.73 -2.84
CA PRO A 69 10.94 7.03 -2.76
C PRO A 69 11.28 6.63 -1.32
N ALA A 70 11.23 7.58 -0.38
CA ALA A 70 11.49 7.31 1.04
C ALA A 70 10.47 6.35 1.67
N ILE A 71 9.19 6.42 1.26
CA ILE A 71 8.16 5.47 1.73
C ILE A 71 8.48 4.04 1.28
N ARG A 72 8.95 3.85 0.04
CA ARG A 72 9.34 2.52 -0.44
C ARG A 72 10.54 1.97 0.34
N ASP A 73 11.53 2.81 0.62
CA ASP A 73 12.67 2.42 1.46
C ASP A 73 12.22 2.00 2.87
N LEU A 74 11.29 2.74 3.48
CA LEU A 74 10.71 2.40 4.78
C LEU A 74 9.98 1.06 4.78
N PHE A 75 9.21 0.76 3.73
CA PHE A 75 8.54 -0.53 3.60
C PHE A 75 9.52 -1.67 3.35
N GLU A 76 10.57 -1.45 2.55
CA GLU A 76 11.59 -2.45 2.33
C GLU A 76 12.33 -2.81 3.63
N GLU A 77 12.80 -1.80 4.36
CA GLU A 77 13.54 -1.99 5.61
C GLU A 77 12.67 -2.59 6.74
N ASN A 78 11.48 -2.03 6.96
CA ASN A 78 10.68 -2.36 8.14
C ASN A 78 9.68 -3.50 7.92
N ILE A 79 9.35 -3.82 6.66
CA ILE A 79 8.34 -4.82 6.33
C ILE A 79 8.94 -5.96 5.51
N SER A 80 9.45 -5.70 4.30
CA SER A 80 9.97 -6.76 3.41
C SER A 80 11.02 -7.61 4.14
N LYS A 81 12.11 -6.99 4.60
CA LYS A 81 13.22 -7.70 5.27
C LYS A 81 12.82 -8.35 6.59
N VAL A 82 11.90 -7.75 7.33
CA VAL A 82 11.46 -8.24 8.65
C VAL A 82 10.51 -9.44 8.53
N TYR A 83 9.67 -9.48 7.49
CA TYR A 83 8.63 -10.50 7.31
C TYR A 83 8.94 -11.44 6.13
N ASN A 84 10.15 -12.00 6.11
CA ASN A 84 10.62 -13.01 5.13
C ASN A 84 10.51 -12.57 3.66
N ASN A 85 11.01 -11.37 3.34
CA ASN A 85 10.99 -10.79 1.99
C ASN A 85 9.57 -10.73 1.41
N VAL A 86 8.62 -10.28 2.24
CA VAL A 86 7.24 -10.03 1.78
C VAL A 86 7.29 -9.02 0.62
N ASP A 87 6.55 -9.28 -0.45
CA ASP A 87 6.45 -8.31 -1.54
C ASP A 87 5.74 -7.04 -1.03
N VAL A 88 6.46 -5.91 -1.07
CA VAL A 88 5.98 -4.57 -0.69
C VAL A 88 5.79 -3.64 -1.90
N SER A 89 5.83 -4.18 -3.12
CA SER A 89 5.60 -3.40 -4.34
C SER A 89 4.23 -2.74 -4.35
N MET A 90 4.17 -1.48 -4.80
CA MET A 90 2.93 -0.73 -4.94
C MET A 90 3.03 0.34 -6.03
N SER A 91 1.90 0.64 -6.67
CA SER A 91 1.75 1.81 -7.52
C SER A 91 1.53 3.07 -6.66
N THR A 92 1.96 4.24 -7.13
CA THR A 92 1.89 5.47 -6.34
C THR A 92 1.43 6.67 -7.15
N TRP A 93 0.59 7.51 -6.54
CA TRP A 93 0.13 8.76 -7.12
C TRP A 93 0.24 9.94 -6.13
N PRO A 94 0.67 11.13 -6.58
CA PRO A 94 1.17 11.42 -7.92
C PRO A 94 2.56 10.80 -8.16
N ALA A 95 3.12 10.99 -9.36
CA ALA A 95 4.45 10.51 -9.70
C ALA A 95 5.54 11.10 -8.77
N ASN A 96 6.67 10.40 -8.64
CA ASN A 96 7.71 10.70 -7.64
C ASN A 96 8.29 12.12 -7.73
N ASP A 97 8.24 12.75 -8.91
CA ASP A 97 8.75 14.08 -9.21
C ASP A 97 7.70 15.19 -9.01
N VAL A 98 6.46 14.84 -8.70
CA VAL A 98 5.37 15.80 -8.48
C VAL A 98 5.38 16.29 -7.03
N HIS A 99 5.76 17.56 -6.83
CA HIS A 99 5.78 18.20 -5.51
C HIS A 99 4.40 18.35 -4.87
N ARG A 100 3.35 18.60 -5.67
CA ARG A 100 1.98 18.72 -5.15
C ARG A 100 0.91 18.43 -6.21
N ASP A 101 -0.01 17.51 -5.90
CA ASP A 101 -1.25 17.28 -6.64
C ASP A 101 -2.35 16.83 -5.67
N VAL A 102 -3.38 17.65 -5.46
CA VAL A 102 -4.49 17.33 -4.55
C VAL A 102 -5.55 16.42 -5.17
N GLU A 103 -5.53 16.29 -6.50
CA GLU A 103 -6.50 15.51 -7.27
C GLU A 103 -5.94 14.16 -7.71
N ALA A 104 -4.70 13.81 -7.33
CA ALA A 104 -4.05 12.55 -7.66
C ALA A 104 -4.87 11.30 -7.28
N TYR A 105 -5.76 11.41 -6.28
CA TYR A 105 -6.67 10.33 -5.89
C TYR A 105 -7.62 9.91 -7.02
N LYS A 106 -8.00 10.82 -7.92
CA LYS A 106 -8.84 10.50 -9.09
C LYS A 106 -8.12 9.51 -10.00
N GLN A 107 -6.87 9.79 -10.34
CA GLN A 107 -6.03 8.89 -11.16
C GLN A 107 -5.77 7.55 -10.48
N ALA A 108 -5.65 7.55 -9.15
CA ALA A 108 -5.46 6.32 -8.38
C ALA A 108 -6.71 5.43 -8.40
N ILE A 109 -7.91 6.04 -8.34
CA ILE A 109 -9.20 5.31 -8.41
C ILE A 109 -9.49 4.81 -9.81
N ASP A 110 -9.18 5.60 -10.84
CA ASP A 110 -9.41 5.24 -12.25
C ASP A 110 -8.37 4.25 -12.80
N SER A 111 -7.28 4.02 -12.05
CA SER A 111 -6.24 3.08 -12.47
C SER A 111 -6.78 1.65 -12.46
N PRO A 112 -6.45 0.84 -13.49
CA PRO A 112 -7.06 -0.47 -13.67
C PRO A 112 -6.82 -1.38 -12.47
N SER A 113 -7.92 -1.98 -12.00
CA SER A 113 -8.00 -2.98 -10.95
C SER A 113 -7.42 -4.30 -11.44
#